data_AF-A0A7S2IQT0-F1
#
_entry.id   AF-A0A7S2IQT0-F1
#
_cell.length_a   1.000
_cell.length_b   1.000
_cell.length_c   1.000
_cell.angle_alpha   90.00
_cell.angle_beta   90.00
_cell.angle_gamma   90.00
#
_symmetry.space_group_name_H-M   'P 1'
#
loop_
_entity.id
_entity.type
_entity.pdbx_description
1 polymer ?
#
loop_
_entity_poly.entity_id
_entity_poly.type
_entity_poly.pdbx_seq_one_letter_code
_entity_poly.pdbx_strand_id
1 'polypeptide(L)'
;LAAMNPMSKASGGRGARPSQEDRHDPGQQAKKKYTMMISACGQRKQWRQAMELLQDMRRHGLEPNVISYNAAISVCAKCGQHQQACALLSEMWQCGIRPNIISYNAAISACSKFGNYERALELL
;
A
#
# COMPACT_ATOMS: atom_id res chain seq x y z
N LEU A 1 5.02 29.18 66.12
CA LEU A 1 6.41 28.68 66.08
C LEU A 1 6.37 27.15 66.04
N ALA A 2 7.04 26.57 65.04
CA ALA A 2 7.30 25.13 64.79
C ALA A 2 6.06 24.24 64.56
N ALA A 3 5.74 23.85 63.32
CA ALA A 3 6.38 22.80 62.51
C ALA A 3 5.90 21.39 62.91
N MET A 4 5.13 20.75 62.04
CA MET A 4 5.47 19.47 61.38
C MET A 4 4.25 18.96 60.61
N ASN A 5 4.40 18.86 59.30
CA ASN A 5 3.65 17.91 58.47
C ASN A 5 4.27 16.52 58.70
N PRO A 6 3.49 15.42 58.64
CA PRO A 6 3.82 14.47 57.57
C PRO A 6 2.63 13.67 56.99
N MET A 7 2.75 13.47 55.67
CA MET A 7 2.54 12.21 54.95
C MET A 7 1.12 11.60 54.78
N SER A 8 0.78 11.50 53.49
CA SER A 8 0.40 10.25 52.82
C SER A 8 -1.07 9.83 52.89
N LYS A 9 -1.81 10.18 51.84
CA LYS A 9 -2.49 9.16 51.03
C LYS A 9 -2.27 9.45 49.56
N ALA A 10 -1.28 8.74 49.01
CA ALA A 10 -1.25 8.41 47.59
C ALA A 10 -2.49 7.56 47.27
N SER A 11 -3.39 8.06 46.41
CA SER A 11 -4.43 7.25 45.79
C SER A 11 -4.18 7.15 44.28
N GLY A 12 -3.99 5.90 43.86
CA GLY A 12 -4.11 5.34 42.50
C GLY A 12 -4.17 6.33 41.34
N GLY A 13 -3.18 6.36 40.46
CA GLY A 13 -2.82 5.17 39.70
C GLY A 13 -3.98 4.78 38.78
N ARG A 14 -4.05 5.43 37.63
CA ARG A 14 -4.58 4.88 36.38
C ARG A 14 -3.99 5.73 35.25
N GLY A 15 -2.69 5.57 35.05
CA GLY A 15 -2.15 5.68 33.71
C GLY A 15 -2.99 4.74 32.86
N ALA A 16 -3.79 5.31 31.96
CA ALA A 16 -4.54 4.54 31.00
C ALA A 16 -3.53 3.68 30.25
N ARG A 17 -3.52 2.38 30.57
CA ARG A 17 -2.86 1.39 29.74
C ARG A 17 -3.42 1.58 28.34
N PRO A 18 -2.61 1.88 27.31
CA PRO A 18 -3.03 1.52 25.95
C PRO A 18 -3.10 0.00 25.96
N SER A 19 -4.30 -0.51 26.17
CA SER A 19 -4.61 -1.92 26.00
C SER A 19 -5.03 -2.07 24.56
N GLN A 20 -4.38 -3.01 23.87
CA GLN A 20 -4.66 -3.46 22.50
C GLN A 20 -4.03 -2.50 21.47
N GLU A 21 -2.96 -2.81 20.75
CA GLU A 21 -2.64 -4.04 20.01
C GLU A 21 -1.11 -4.22 19.84
N ASP A 22 -0.38 -4.53 20.92
CA ASP A 22 1.05 -4.90 20.85
C ASP A 22 1.27 -6.36 20.39
N ARG A 23 0.77 -6.68 19.18
CA ARG A 23 1.28 -7.74 18.30
C ARG A 23 1.14 -7.36 16.83
N HIS A 24 1.28 -6.06 16.50
CA HIS A 24 1.55 -5.67 15.12
C HIS A 24 3.03 -5.93 14.83
N ASP A 25 3.30 -7.00 14.09
CA ASP A 25 4.59 -7.22 13.44
C ASP A 25 4.98 -5.90 12.73
N PRO A 26 6.14 -5.27 13.04
CA PRO A 26 6.53 -3.99 12.47
C PRO A 26 6.52 -4.01 10.92
N GLY A 27 6.69 -5.19 10.32
CA GLY A 27 6.54 -5.38 8.87
C GLY A 27 5.11 -5.15 8.36
N GLN A 28 4.07 -5.48 9.14
CA GLN A 28 2.67 -5.33 8.74
C GLN A 28 2.18 -3.88 8.83
N GLN A 29 2.62 -3.12 9.84
CA GLN A 29 2.33 -1.69 9.96
C GLN A 29 2.91 -0.94 8.76
N ALA A 30 4.16 -1.28 8.38
CA ALA A 30 4.84 -0.69 7.24
C ALA A 30 4.11 -1.02 5.93
N LYS A 31 3.74 -2.30 5.69
CA LYS A 31 2.97 -2.72 4.52
C LYS A 31 1.66 -1.94 4.34
N LYS A 32 0.91 -1.72 5.43
CA LYS A 32 -0.32 -0.91 5.43
C LYS A 32 -0.04 0.54 5.04
N LYS A 33 1.00 1.15 5.63
CA LYS A 33 1.43 2.52 5.33
C LYS A 33 1.75 2.71 3.85
N TYR A 34 2.55 1.81 3.25
CA TYR A 34 2.88 1.89 1.82
C TYR A 34 1.66 1.72 0.91
N THR A 35 0.77 0.78 1.24
CA THR A 35 -0.47 0.58 0.46
C THR A 35 -1.34 1.84 0.47
N MET A 36 -1.42 2.54 1.61
CA MET A 36 -2.11 3.82 1.72
C MET A 36 -1.44 4.92 0.89
N MET A 37 -0.11 4.98 0.89
CA MET A 37 0.63 5.95 0.07
C MET A 37 0.42 5.69 -1.43
N ILE A 38 0.46 4.43 -1.87
CA ILE A 38 0.21 4.05 -3.27
C ILE A 38 -1.23 4.39 -3.69
N SER A 39 -2.23 4.13 -2.84
CA SER A 39 -3.61 4.46 -3.15
C SER A 39 -3.85 5.97 -3.22
N ALA A 40 -3.18 6.75 -2.37
CA ALA A 40 -3.18 8.21 -2.43
C ALA A 40 -2.54 8.76 -3.72
N CYS A 41 -1.43 8.16 -4.19
CA CYS A 41 -0.84 8.48 -5.50
C CYS A 41 -1.83 8.25 -6.65
N GLY A 42 -2.78 7.32 -6.48
CA GLY A 42 -3.86 7.04 -7.44
C GLY A 42 -4.85 8.18 -7.61
N GLN A 43 -5.04 9.03 -6.60
CA GLN A 43 -5.88 10.22 -6.69
C GLN A 43 -5.16 11.36 -7.42
N ARG A 44 -3.83 11.41 -7.32
CA ARG A 44 -2.99 12.46 -7.91
C ARG A 44 -2.44 12.11 -9.29
N LYS A 45 -2.83 10.95 -9.84
CA LYS A 45 -2.30 10.41 -11.13
C LYS A 45 -0.77 10.35 -11.16
N GLN A 46 -0.13 10.06 -10.03
CA GLN A 46 1.32 9.99 -9.90
C GLN A 46 1.80 8.54 -9.99
N TRP A 47 1.75 7.96 -11.19
CA TRP A 47 2.17 6.57 -11.43
C TRP A 47 3.65 6.33 -11.10
N ARG A 48 4.52 7.33 -11.33
CA ARG A 48 5.96 7.25 -11.02
C ARG A 48 6.20 7.06 -9.52
N GLN A 49 5.53 7.86 -8.69
CA GLN A 49 5.60 7.73 -7.23
C GLN A 49 5.02 6.40 -6.74
N ALA A 50 3.92 5.93 -7.35
CA ALA A 50 3.37 4.62 -7.00
C ALA A 50 4.38 3.48 -7.27
N MET A 51 5.17 3.57 -8.36
CA MET A 51 6.24 2.61 -8.65
C MET A 51 7.44 2.74 -7.72
N GLU A 52 7.88 3.97 -7.42
CA GLU A 52 8.95 4.22 -6.45
C GLU A 52 8.58 3.65 -5.08
N LEU A 53 7.33 3.86 -4.62
CA LEU A 53 6.84 3.29 -3.37
C LEU A 53 6.82 1.75 -3.37
N LEU A 54 6.46 1.12 -4.50
CA LEU A 54 6.54 -0.34 -4.64
C LEU A 54 7.99 -0.85 -4.58
N GLN A 55 8.92 -0.15 -5.21
CA GLN A 55 10.34 -0.50 -5.14
C GLN A 55 10.90 -0.28 -3.73
N ASP A 56 10.52 0.80 -3.07
CA ASP A 56 10.94 1.09 -1.70
C ASP A 56 10.39 0.06 -0.72
N MET A 57 9.14 -0.41 -0.89
CA MET A 57 8.64 -1.57 -0.13
C MET A 57 9.60 -2.76 -0.22
N ARG A 58 10.02 -3.13 -1.43
CA ARG A 58 10.95 -4.25 -1.63
C ARG A 58 12.33 -3.99 -1.03
N ARG A 59 12.85 -2.77 -1.17
CA ARG A 59 14.14 -2.37 -0.57
C ARG A 59 14.12 -2.48 0.95
N HIS A 60 12.97 -2.23 1.56
CA HIS A 60 12.76 -2.41 3.00
C HIS A 60 12.44 -3.86 3.39
N GLY A 61 12.59 -4.84 2.48
CA GLY A 61 12.29 -6.25 2.74
C GLY A 61 10.78 -6.54 2.88
N LEU A 62 9.91 -5.60 2.49
CA LEU A 62 8.47 -5.77 2.52
C LEU A 62 8.01 -6.29 1.17
N GLU A 63 7.58 -7.55 1.13
CA GLU A 63 6.96 -8.10 -0.07
C GLU A 63 5.66 -7.36 -0.41
N PRO A 64 5.56 -6.75 -1.60
CA PRO A 64 4.33 -6.15 -2.06
C PRO A 64 3.29 -7.24 -2.27
N ASN A 65 2.07 -7.00 -1.79
CA ASN A 65 0.98 -7.95 -1.93
C ASN A 65 0.09 -7.59 -3.15
N VAL A 66 -0.91 -8.43 -3.41
CA VAL A 66 -1.91 -8.20 -4.47
C VAL A 66 -2.52 -6.80 -4.39
N ILE A 67 -2.76 -6.27 -3.19
CA ILE A 67 -3.38 -4.96 -2.98
C ILE A 67 -2.45 -3.84 -3.44
N SER A 68 -1.17 -3.89 -3.06
CA SER A 68 -0.17 -2.89 -3.46
C SER A 68 0.02 -2.85 -4.98
N TYR A 69 0.11 -4.03 -5.62
CA TYR A 69 0.18 -4.11 -7.09
C TYR A 69 -1.09 -3.60 -7.76
N ASN A 70 -2.26 -4.01 -7.28
CA ASN A 70 -3.54 -3.55 -7.84
C ASN A 70 -3.70 -2.04 -7.75
N ALA A 71 -3.29 -1.45 -6.63
CA ALA A 71 -3.31 -0.01 -6.45
C ALA A 71 -2.39 0.66 -7.48
N ALA A 72 -1.14 0.19 -7.64
CA ALA A 72 -0.20 0.73 -8.61
C ALA A 72 -0.66 0.56 -10.08
N ILE A 73 -1.18 -0.62 -10.44
CA ILE A 73 -1.78 -0.89 -11.76
C ILE A 73 -2.95 0.06 -12.01
N SER A 74 -3.82 0.26 -11.01
CA SER A 74 -4.95 1.20 -11.11
C SER A 74 -4.48 2.64 -11.30
N VAL A 75 -3.40 3.06 -10.64
CA VAL A 75 -2.78 4.38 -10.87
C VAL A 75 -2.27 4.47 -12.30
N CYS A 76 -1.48 3.49 -12.75
CA CYS A 76 -0.94 3.44 -14.10
C CYS A 76 -2.06 3.50 -15.15
N ALA A 77 -3.16 2.78 -14.92
CA ALA A 77 -4.33 2.80 -15.79
C ALA A 77 -5.01 4.18 -15.86
N LYS A 78 -5.18 4.85 -14.71
CA LYS A 78 -5.72 6.23 -14.66
C LYS A 78 -4.81 7.25 -15.32
N CYS A 79 -3.50 7.02 -15.30
CA CYS A 79 -2.49 7.84 -15.95
C CYS A 79 -2.27 7.49 -17.42
N GLY A 80 -2.87 6.41 -17.91
CA GLY A 80 -2.69 5.95 -19.28
C GLY A 80 -1.43 5.16 -19.58
N GLN A 81 -0.69 4.82 -18.54
CA GLN A 81 0.55 4.06 -18.64
C GLN A 81 0.24 2.57 -18.70
N HIS A 82 -0.37 2.16 -19.81
CA HIS A 82 -0.77 0.79 -20.08
C HIS A 82 0.45 -0.15 -20.15
N GLN A 83 1.58 0.29 -20.72
CA GLN A 83 2.83 -0.48 -20.73
C GLN A 83 3.30 -0.80 -19.31
N GLN A 84 3.22 0.17 -18.41
CA GLN A 84 3.61 0.01 -17.00
C GLN A 84 2.62 -0.87 -16.23
N ALA A 85 1.33 -0.75 -16.53
CA ALA A 85 0.31 -1.65 -15.98
C ALA A 85 0.55 -3.12 -16.40
N CYS A 86 0.91 -3.37 -17.66
CA CYS A 86 1.24 -4.72 -18.15
C CYS A 86 2.54 -5.26 -17.57
N ALA A 87 3.55 -4.40 -17.39
CA ALA A 87 4.79 -4.78 -16.74
C ALA A 87 4.54 -5.22 -15.29
N LEU A 88 3.72 -4.47 -14.53
CA LEU A 88 3.33 -4.83 -13.17
C LEU A 88 2.51 -6.13 -13.12
N LEU A 89 1.62 -6.37 -14.09
CA LEU A 89 0.89 -7.66 -14.20
C LEU A 89 1.84 -8.83 -14.41
N SER A 90 2.81 -8.68 -15.31
CA SER A 90 3.82 -9.71 -15.59
C SER A 90 4.71 -9.96 -14.38
N GLU A 91 5.05 -8.90 -13.66
CA GLU A 91 5.82 -8.96 -12.43
C GLU A 91 5.05 -9.66 -11.30
N MET A 92 3.75 -9.44 -11.17
CA MET A 92 2.91 -10.19 -10.22
C MET A 92 3.05 -11.70 -10.45
N TRP A 93 2.98 -12.15 -11.71
CA TRP A 93 3.20 -13.55 -12.07
C TRP A 93 4.60 -14.05 -11.68
N GLN A 94 5.64 -13.25 -11.94
CA GLN A 94 7.03 -13.60 -11.57
C GLN A 94 7.23 -13.70 -10.05
N CYS A 95 6.54 -12.85 -9.28
CA CYS A 95 6.53 -12.92 -7.83
C CYS A 95 5.65 -14.05 -7.26
N GLY A 96 5.03 -14.89 -8.11
CA GLY A 96 4.09 -15.93 -7.67
C GLY A 96 2.75 -15.38 -7.16
N ILE A 97 2.47 -14.10 -7.42
CA ILE A 97 1.26 -13.42 -6.99
C ILE A 97 0.25 -13.49 -8.12
N ARG A 98 -0.86 -14.21 -7.90
CA ARG A 98 -1.90 -14.33 -8.92
C ARG A 98 -2.60 -12.98 -9.14
N PRO A 99 -2.54 -12.39 -10.35
CA PRO A 99 -3.33 -11.19 -10.65
C PRO A 99 -4.81 -11.52 -10.59
N ASN A 100 -5.61 -10.56 -10.16
CA ASN A 100 -7.06 -10.72 -10.06
C ASN A 100 -7.78 -9.99 -11.19
N ILE A 101 -9.10 -10.17 -11.24
CA ILE A 101 -9.96 -9.53 -12.25
C ILE A 101 -9.81 -8.01 -12.23
N ILE A 102 -9.55 -7.41 -11.05
CA ILE A 102 -9.33 -5.96 -10.92
C ILE A 102 -8.02 -5.56 -11.63
N SER A 103 -6.94 -6.33 -11.48
CA SER A 103 -5.66 -6.09 -12.16
C SER A 103 -5.84 -6.10 -13.68
N TYR A 104 -6.50 -7.12 -14.22
CA TYR A 104 -6.77 -7.25 -15.66
C TYR A 104 -7.68 -6.14 -16.16
N ASN A 105 -8.80 -5.86 -15.49
CA ASN A 105 -9.72 -4.79 -15.87
C ASN A 105 -9.04 -3.43 -15.88
N ALA A 106 -8.16 -3.15 -14.92
CA ALA A 106 -7.39 -1.92 -14.89
C ALA A 106 -6.42 -1.83 -16.08
N ALA A 107 -5.70 -2.90 -16.40
CA ALA A 107 -4.80 -2.92 -17.56
C ALA A 107 -5.55 -2.79 -18.90
N ILE A 108 -6.65 -3.52 -19.09
CA ILE A 108 -7.51 -3.43 -20.28
C ILE A 108 -8.09 -2.02 -20.42
N SER A 109 -8.58 -1.43 -19.32
CA SER A 109 -9.08 -0.05 -19.29
C SER A 109 -7.99 0.97 -19.63
N ALA A 110 -6.74 0.69 -19.26
CA ALA A 110 -5.58 1.50 -19.64
C ALA A 110 -5.30 1.40 -21.14
N CYS A 111 -5.26 0.18 -21.69
CA CYS A 111 -4.99 -0.06 -23.11
C CYS A 111 -6.07 0.54 -24.02
N SER A 112 -7.35 0.34 -23.66
CA SER A 112 -8.50 0.85 -24.41
C SER A 112 -8.51 2.38 -24.52
N LYS A 113 -8.08 3.10 -23.47
CA LYS A 113 -8.00 4.57 -23.47
C LYS A 113 -6.89 5.14 -24.34
N PHE A 114 -5.86 4.35 -24.65
CA PHE A 114 -4.66 4.82 -25.36
C PHE A 114 -4.55 4.26 -26.78
N GLY A 115 -5.66 3.74 -27.33
CA GLY A 115 -5.72 3.25 -28.71
C GLY A 115 -4.93 1.96 -28.95
N ASN A 116 -4.40 1.33 -27.90
CA ASN A 116 -3.56 0.14 -28.00
C ASN A 116 -4.42 -1.13 -27.84
N TYR A 117 -5.40 -1.28 -28.73
CA TYR A 117 -6.41 -2.34 -28.68
C TYR A 117 -5.80 -3.73 -28.90
N GLU A 118 -4.72 -3.84 -29.68
CA GLU A 118 -4.02 -5.11 -29.92
C GLU A 118 -3.54 -5.76 -28.61
N ARG A 119 -2.94 -4.95 -27.73
CA ARG A 119 -2.50 -5.40 -26.40
C ARG A 119 -3.65 -5.65 -25.43
N ALA A 120 -4.79 -4.99 -25.61
CA ALA A 120 -5.99 -5.27 -24.83
C ALA A 120 -6.60 -6.63 -25.21
N LEU A 121 -6.52 -7.01 -26.49
CA LEU A 121 -6.95 -8.30 -27.02
C LEU A 121 -6.07 -9.45 -26.56
N GLU A 122 -4.75 -9.26 -26.46
CA GLU A 122 -3.83 -10.27 -25.90
C GLU A 122 -4.08 -10.57 -24.40
N LEU A 123 -4.76 -9.69 -23.68
CA LEU A 123 -5.06 -9.82 -22.26
C LEU A 123 -6.45 -10.41 -21.97
N LEU A 124 -7.28 -10.60 -23.00
CA LEU A 124 -8.64 -11.17 -22.94
C LEU A 124 -8.61 -12.69 -23.14
#